data_AF-A0AAE3TG46-F1
#
_entry.id   AF-A0AAE3TG46-F1
#
_cell.length_a   1.000
_cell.length_b   1.000
_cell.length_c   1.000
_cell.angle_alpha   90.00
_cell.angle_beta   90.00
_cell.angle_gamma   90.00
#
_symmetry.space_group_name_H-M   'P 1'
#
loop_
_entity.id
_entity.type
_entity.pdbx_description
1 polymer ?
#
loop_
_entity_poly.entity_id
_entity_poly.type
_entity_poly.pdbx_seq_one_letter_code
_entity_poly.pdbx_strand_id
1 'polypeptide(L)'
;MFYFLGIDIAGSKNTWVVALKSKKDFLELSPLLSLDFPSDPSSIKDFSPIINFCQKNKVLAAAFDAPLSFSLKDKSGFRVSDKALKELLPKKAKSWVVSYHTLMAVPIRALLLSELLSPFCGTIIETHPRASLYFCLPEDKKGLSFTYKKNFSEEDKNFLSNWIKTKFNLIINFSVKLTEGILDAIMCALAGYFYHKMPEKLIFLPTNDNSKGFGPFVVIRF
;
A
#
# COMPACT_ATOMS: atom_id res chain seq x y z
N MET A 1 -12.53 3.15 -17.82
CA MET A 1 -12.48 2.42 -16.54
C MET A 1 -11.03 2.35 -16.12
N PHE A 2 -10.73 2.64 -14.85
CA PHE A 2 -9.35 2.78 -14.35
C PHE A 2 -9.06 1.77 -13.25
N TYR A 3 -7.79 1.37 -13.16
CA TYR A 3 -7.25 0.55 -12.10
C TYR A 3 -6.40 1.36 -11.12
N PHE A 4 -6.40 0.93 -9.87
CA PHE A 4 -5.53 1.40 -8.80
C PHE A 4 -4.72 0.21 -8.29
N LEU A 5 -3.40 0.31 -8.37
CA LEU A 5 -2.49 -0.73 -7.92
C LEU A 5 -2.02 -0.45 -6.50
N GLY A 6 -1.99 -1.50 -5.70
CA GLY A 6 -1.35 -1.49 -4.39
C GLY A 6 -0.23 -2.51 -4.37
N ILE A 7 0.96 -2.05 -4.00
CA ILE A 7 2.20 -2.80 -4.09
C ILE A 7 2.84 -2.81 -2.70
N ASP A 8 2.70 -3.92 -1.98
CA ASP A 8 3.52 -4.22 -0.80
C ASP A 8 4.84 -4.81 -1.28
N ILE A 9 5.88 -3.98 -1.35
CA ILE A 9 7.17 -4.38 -1.91
C ILE A 9 8.14 -4.80 -0.79
N ALA A 10 8.68 -6.00 -0.92
CA ALA A 10 9.63 -6.55 0.03
C ALA A 10 10.83 -7.18 -0.70
N GLY A 11 11.51 -8.12 -0.05
CA GLY A 11 12.58 -8.94 -0.65
C GLY A 11 12.11 -9.76 -1.87
N SER A 12 13.02 -10.48 -2.53
CA SER A 12 12.80 -11.08 -3.87
C SER A 12 11.65 -12.09 -3.96
N LYS A 13 11.15 -12.56 -2.81
CA LYS A 13 10.10 -13.60 -2.73
C LYS A 13 8.83 -13.13 -2.01
N ASN A 14 8.67 -11.84 -1.72
CA ASN A 14 7.57 -11.38 -0.87
C ASN A 14 6.95 -10.05 -1.33
N THR A 15 6.95 -9.76 -2.64
CA THR A 15 6.20 -8.60 -3.17
C THR A 15 4.76 -9.01 -3.43
N TRP A 16 3.79 -8.31 -2.84
CA TRP A 16 2.36 -8.58 -3.02
C TRP A 16 1.71 -7.44 -3.78
N VAL A 17 0.93 -7.78 -4.81
CA VAL A 17 0.30 -6.78 -5.67
C VAL A 17 -1.15 -7.12 -5.93
N VAL A 18 -2.01 -6.15 -5.67
CA VAL A 18 -3.44 -6.24 -5.97
C VAL A 18 -3.87 -5.07 -6.85
N ALA A 19 -4.93 -5.29 -7.63
CA ALA A 19 -5.53 -4.28 -8.46
C ALA A 19 -6.99 -4.06 -8.05
N LEU A 20 -7.33 -2.80 -7.76
CA LEU A 20 -8.70 -2.36 -7.57
C LEU A 20 -9.21 -1.70 -8.85
N LYS A 21 -10.32 -2.20 -9.38
CA LYS A 21 -11.04 -1.60 -10.50
C LYS A 21 -12.08 -0.64 -9.96
N SER A 22 -12.03 0.63 -10.37
CA SER A 22 -13.08 1.59 -10.01
C SER A 22 -14.28 1.47 -10.95
N LYS A 23 -15.45 1.31 -10.33
CA LYS A 23 -16.77 1.47 -10.93
C LYS A 23 -17.39 2.77 -10.40
N LYS A 24 -18.59 3.11 -10.90
CA LYS A 24 -19.26 4.38 -10.58
C LYS A 24 -19.45 4.55 -9.08
N ASP A 25 -19.92 3.50 -8.40
CA ASP A 25 -20.35 3.59 -7.00
C ASP A 25 -19.51 2.71 -6.06
N PHE A 26 -18.66 1.82 -6.58
CA PHE A 26 -17.92 0.84 -5.79
C PHE A 26 -16.53 0.54 -6.35
N LEU A 27 -15.71 -0.11 -5.52
CA LEU A 27 -14.42 -0.69 -5.90
C LEU A 27 -14.57 -2.19 -6.07
N GLU A 28 -13.88 -2.76 -7.06
CA GLU A 28 -13.85 -4.21 -7.28
C GLU A 28 -12.42 -4.72 -7.18
N LEU A 29 -12.16 -5.68 -6.29
CA LEU A 29 -10.88 -6.39 -6.24
C LEU A 29 -10.77 -7.29 -7.47
N SER A 30 -9.68 -7.21 -8.21
CA SER A 30 -9.47 -8.02 -9.41
C SER A 30 -8.71 -9.32 -9.11
N PRO A 31 -9.12 -10.48 -9.64
CA PRO A 31 -8.42 -11.76 -9.48
C PRO A 31 -7.25 -11.86 -10.46
N LEU A 32 -6.26 -10.99 -10.30
CA LEU A 32 -5.08 -10.87 -11.15
C LEU A 32 -3.85 -10.64 -10.27
N LEU A 33 -2.65 -10.74 -10.84
CA LEU A 33 -1.39 -10.48 -10.14
C LEU A 33 -1.22 -11.44 -8.95
N SER A 34 -1.07 -10.97 -7.72
CA SER A 34 -0.99 -11.88 -6.55
C SER A 34 -2.27 -12.68 -6.29
N LEU A 35 -3.35 -12.33 -6.98
CA LEU A 35 -4.66 -13.00 -6.91
C LEU A 35 -5.00 -13.75 -8.20
N ASP A 36 -4.01 -14.16 -9.00
CA ASP A 36 -4.26 -15.05 -10.17
C ASP A 36 -4.89 -16.39 -9.74
N PHE A 37 -4.53 -16.86 -8.53
CA PHE A 37 -5.19 -17.96 -7.83
C PHE A 37 -5.71 -17.47 -6.46
N PRO A 38 -6.91 -16.88 -6.37
CA PRO A 38 -7.36 -16.20 -5.14
C PRO A 38 -7.46 -17.07 -3.88
N SER A 39 -7.73 -18.37 -4.04
CA SER A 39 -7.77 -19.33 -2.92
C SER A 39 -6.38 -19.70 -2.40
N ASP A 40 -5.33 -19.49 -3.20
CA ASP A 40 -3.93 -19.69 -2.83
C ASP A 40 -3.06 -18.56 -3.42
N PRO A 41 -3.21 -17.34 -2.88
CA PRO A 41 -2.57 -16.16 -3.44
C PRO A 41 -1.06 -16.24 -3.27
N SER A 42 -0.32 -15.70 -4.24
CA SER A 42 1.14 -15.81 -4.28
C SER A 42 1.83 -14.46 -4.47
N SER A 43 3.03 -14.36 -3.89
CA SER A 43 3.88 -13.19 -4.09
C SER A 43 4.47 -13.16 -5.50
N ILE A 44 4.63 -11.95 -6.02
CA ILE A 44 5.29 -11.67 -7.30
C ILE A 44 6.81 -11.70 -7.08
N LYS A 45 7.49 -12.55 -7.84
CA LYS A 45 8.95 -12.72 -7.79
C LYS A 45 9.68 -11.84 -8.80
N ASP A 46 9.08 -11.69 -9.97
CA ASP A 46 9.59 -10.91 -11.10
C ASP A 46 8.61 -9.78 -11.44
N PHE A 47 9.07 -8.60 -11.82
CA PHE A 47 8.20 -7.44 -12.03
C PHE A 47 7.49 -7.41 -13.38
N SER A 48 7.83 -8.30 -14.33
CA SER A 48 7.20 -8.33 -15.66
C SER A 48 5.68 -8.42 -15.63
N PRO A 49 5.02 -9.22 -14.76
CA PRO A 49 3.56 -9.25 -14.67
C PRO A 49 2.95 -7.89 -14.30
N ILE A 50 3.59 -7.12 -13.42
CA ILE A 50 3.13 -5.79 -13.01
C ILE A 50 3.27 -4.79 -14.17
N ILE A 51 4.43 -4.80 -14.84
CA ILE A 51 4.72 -3.92 -15.98
C ILE A 51 3.75 -4.22 -17.13
N ASN A 52 3.61 -5.51 -17.49
CA ASN A 52 2.69 -5.97 -18.52
C ASN A 52 1.24 -5.58 -18.20
N PHE A 53 0.85 -5.63 -16.92
CA PHE A 53 -0.47 -5.19 -16.50
C PHE A 53 -0.66 -3.70 -16.75
N CYS A 54 0.28 -2.84 -16.35
CA CYS A 54 0.22 -1.40 -16.59
C CYS A 54 0.23 -1.04 -18.08
N GLN A 55 0.98 -1.76 -18.90
CA GLN A 55 1.02 -1.53 -20.36
C GLN A 55 -0.32 -1.84 -21.04
N LYS A 56 -1.05 -2.85 -20.55
CA LYS A 56 -2.31 -3.33 -21.14
C LYS A 56 -3.56 -2.66 -20.57
N ASN A 57 -3.44 -1.98 -19.44
CA ASN A 57 -4.58 -1.44 -18.69
C ASN A 57 -4.39 0.03 -18.34
N LYS A 58 -5.49 0.77 -18.23
CA LYS A 58 -5.46 2.16 -17.77
C LYS A 58 -5.28 2.19 -16.24
N VAL A 59 -4.05 2.29 -15.77
CA VAL A 59 -3.72 2.42 -14.35
C VAL A 59 -3.64 3.89 -13.99
N LEU A 60 -4.55 4.35 -13.13
CA LEU A 60 -4.60 5.75 -12.71
C LEU A 60 -3.60 6.05 -11.59
N ALA A 61 -3.47 5.13 -10.62
CA ALA A 61 -2.43 5.24 -9.61
C ALA A 61 -1.83 3.90 -9.19
N ALA A 62 -0.57 3.93 -8.75
CA ALA A 62 0.12 2.86 -8.07
C ALA A 62 0.68 3.38 -6.73
N ALA A 63 0.31 2.71 -5.64
CA ALA A 63 0.75 3.06 -4.30
C ALA A 63 1.67 1.97 -3.74
N PHE A 64 2.80 2.38 -3.16
CA PHE A 64 3.86 1.48 -2.68
C PHE A 64 3.99 1.52 -1.16
N ASP A 65 4.10 0.35 -0.51
CA ASP A 65 4.63 0.20 0.86
C ASP A 65 6.17 0.19 0.84
N ALA A 66 6.76 1.32 0.44
CA ALA A 66 8.19 1.54 0.53
C ALA A 66 8.54 3.01 0.32
N PRO A 67 9.66 3.49 0.90
CA PRO A 67 10.21 4.79 0.56
C PRO A 67 10.45 4.94 -0.94
N LEU A 68 9.77 5.91 -1.56
CA LEU A 68 9.93 6.28 -2.96
C LEU A 68 10.68 7.59 -3.15
N SER A 69 10.86 8.34 -2.07
CA SER A 69 11.62 9.59 -2.03
C SER A 69 12.79 9.47 -1.06
N PHE A 70 13.89 10.14 -1.40
CA PHE A 70 15.15 10.09 -0.65
C PHE A 70 15.69 11.51 -0.44
N SER A 71 16.30 11.75 0.72
CA SER A 71 17.02 12.99 0.96
C SER A 71 18.48 12.81 0.54
N LEU A 72 18.98 13.71 -0.29
CA LEU A 72 20.40 13.71 -0.68
C LEU A 72 21.33 14.26 0.42
N LYS A 73 20.76 14.85 1.48
CA LYS A 73 21.51 15.51 2.57
C LYS A 73 21.35 14.81 3.92
N ASP A 74 20.32 13.98 4.09
CA ASP A 74 20.06 13.32 5.37
C ASP A 74 20.95 12.08 5.54
N LYS A 75 21.74 12.05 6.61
CA LYS A 75 22.64 10.93 6.93
C LYS A 75 21.97 9.83 7.76
N SER A 76 20.83 10.11 8.39
CA SER A 76 20.12 9.16 9.26
C SER A 76 19.22 8.20 8.48
N GLY A 77 18.79 8.61 7.29
CA GLY A 77 17.82 7.88 6.47
C GLY A 77 16.37 8.07 6.93
N PHE A 78 16.10 8.99 7.87
CA PHE A 78 14.75 9.38 8.27
C PHE A 78 14.36 10.71 7.63
N ARG A 79 13.38 10.67 6.74
CA ARG A 79 12.81 11.85 6.09
C ARG A 79 11.91 12.61 7.07
N VAL A 80 11.58 13.85 6.70
CA VAL A 80 10.64 14.65 7.48
C VAL A 80 9.26 14.00 7.52
N SER A 81 8.83 13.37 6.42
CA SER A 81 7.62 12.55 6.37
C SER A 81 7.65 11.36 7.34
N ASP A 82 8.78 10.65 7.43
CA ASP A 82 8.95 9.53 8.38
C ASP A 82 8.84 9.99 9.83
N LYS A 83 9.48 11.14 10.16
CA LYS A 83 9.43 11.73 11.50
C LYS A 83 8.01 12.18 11.85
N ALA A 84 7.33 12.85 10.91
CA ALA A 84 5.94 13.26 11.09
C ALA A 84 5.01 12.05 11.31
N LEU A 85 5.16 10.97 10.53
CA LEU A 85 4.37 9.76 10.75
C LEU A 85 4.63 9.12 12.12
N LYS A 86 5.89 9.09 12.57
CA LYS A 86 6.25 8.63 13.93
C LYS A 86 5.60 9.46 15.03
N GLU A 87 5.39 10.75 14.82
CA GLU A 87 4.74 11.63 15.80
C GLU A 87 3.24 11.38 15.87
N LEU A 88 2.61 11.09 14.74
CA LEU A 88 1.19 10.73 14.66
C LEU A 88 0.87 9.35 15.26
N LEU A 89 1.83 8.43 15.23
CA LEU A 89 1.66 7.06 15.71
C LEU A 89 1.81 6.96 17.24
N PRO A 90 1.03 6.06 17.90
CA PRO A 90 1.21 5.80 19.33
C PRO A 90 2.60 5.23 19.60
N LYS A 91 3.11 5.40 20.83
CA LYS A 91 4.47 5.00 21.23
C LYS A 91 4.84 3.57 20.81
N LYS A 92 3.91 2.62 20.93
CA LYS A 92 4.12 1.20 20.55
C LYS A 92 4.26 0.96 19.05
N ALA A 93 3.79 1.88 18.20
CA ALA A 93 3.78 1.78 16.74
C ALA A 93 4.90 2.57 16.06
N LYS A 94 5.65 3.41 16.79
CA LYS A 94 6.73 4.22 16.20
C LYS A 94 7.82 3.37 15.52
N SER A 95 7.98 2.11 15.93
CA SER A 95 8.93 1.17 15.33
C SER A 95 8.49 0.61 13.98
N TRP A 96 7.26 0.85 13.54
CA TRP A 96 6.81 0.48 12.20
C TRP A 96 7.49 1.32 11.12
N VAL A 97 7.76 2.59 11.45
CA VAL A 97 8.47 3.51 10.56
C VAL A 97 9.97 3.35 10.78
N VAL A 98 10.63 2.79 9.78
CA VAL A 98 12.07 2.52 9.78
C VAL A 98 12.76 3.37 8.73
N SER A 99 14.06 3.65 8.91
CA SER A 99 14.79 4.47 7.95
C SER A 99 14.99 3.70 6.64
N TYR A 100 15.00 4.39 5.50
CA TYR A 100 15.23 3.73 4.22
C TYR A 100 16.62 3.06 4.15
N HIS A 101 17.60 3.51 4.94
CA HIS A 101 18.90 2.82 5.09
C HIS A 101 18.75 1.41 5.69
N THR A 102 17.81 1.21 6.62
CA THR A 102 17.59 -0.09 7.26
C THR A 102 16.76 -1.06 6.42
N LEU A 103 16.03 -0.54 5.42
CA LEU A 103 15.19 -1.33 4.51
C LEU A 103 16.00 -2.00 3.38
N MET A 104 17.32 -1.87 3.38
CA MET A 104 18.24 -2.53 2.44
C MET A 104 17.82 -2.30 0.98
N ALA A 105 17.54 -3.37 0.23
CA ALA A 105 17.21 -3.32 -1.19
C ALA A 105 15.78 -2.86 -1.49
N VAL A 106 14.88 -2.81 -0.49
CA VAL A 106 13.45 -2.52 -0.71
C VAL A 106 13.24 -1.15 -1.37
N PRO A 107 13.83 -0.04 -0.87
CA PRO A 107 13.60 1.27 -1.48
C PRO A 107 14.13 1.38 -2.91
N ILE A 108 15.27 0.75 -3.21
CA ILE A 108 15.82 0.73 -4.58
C ILE A 108 14.93 -0.06 -5.53
N ARG A 109 14.40 -1.21 -5.09
CA ARG A 109 13.46 -1.98 -5.90
C ARG A 109 12.15 -1.21 -6.15
N ALA A 110 11.67 -0.48 -5.15
CA ALA A 110 10.48 0.35 -5.27
C ALA A 110 10.70 1.50 -6.25
N LEU A 111 11.86 2.15 -6.17
CA LEU A 111 12.27 3.21 -7.09
C LEU A 111 12.36 2.69 -8.54
N LEU A 112 13.08 1.59 -8.78
CA LEU A 112 13.23 1.01 -10.12
C LEU A 112 11.88 0.59 -10.72
N LEU A 113 11.02 -0.06 -9.91
CA LEU A 113 9.69 -0.40 -10.38
C LEU A 113 8.87 0.87 -10.68
N SER A 114 8.94 1.89 -9.82
CA SER A 114 8.24 3.16 -10.05
C SER A 114 8.68 3.83 -11.35
N GLU A 115 9.98 3.87 -11.63
CA GLU A 115 10.51 4.39 -12.90
C GLU A 115 9.94 3.62 -14.10
N LEU A 116 9.93 2.29 -14.04
CA LEU A 116 9.39 1.42 -15.09
C LEU A 116 7.87 1.57 -15.28
N LEU A 117 7.13 1.85 -14.22
CA LEU A 117 5.68 2.06 -14.29
C LEU A 117 5.31 3.48 -14.73
N SER A 118 6.19 4.47 -14.55
CA SER A 118 5.89 5.89 -14.81
C SER A 118 5.36 6.22 -16.20
N PRO A 119 5.74 5.55 -17.31
CA PRO A 119 5.16 5.82 -18.62
C PRO A 119 3.73 5.29 -18.80
N PHE A 120 3.30 4.37 -17.94
CA PHE A 120 2.05 3.61 -18.09
C PHE A 120 1.06 3.82 -16.93
N CYS A 121 1.49 4.52 -15.87
CA CYS A 121 0.71 4.79 -14.67
C CYS A 121 0.55 6.30 -14.49
N GLY A 122 -0.68 6.76 -14.23
CA GLY A 122 -0.95 8.19 -14.09
C GLY A 122 -0.28 8.85 -12.89
N THR A 123 -0.26 8.18 -11.74
CA THR A 123 0.32 8.72 -10.50
C THR A 123 0.96 7.62 -9.68
N ILE A 124 2.15 7.89 -9.16
CA ILE A 124 2.85 6.99 -8.24
C ILE A 124 2.92 7.69 -6.90
N ILE A 125 2.48 7.00 -5.84
CA ILE A 125 2.51 7.51 -4.47
C ILE A 125 3.15 6.50 -3.53
N GLU A 126 3.64 7.02 -2.41
CA GLU A 126 4.11 6.23 -1.30
C GLU A 126 3.03 6.17 -0.21
N THR A 127 2.91 5.04 0.47
CA THR A 127 2.02 4.87 1.61
C THR A 127 2.59 3.90 2.65
N HIS A 128 1.92 3.83 3.80
CA HIS A 128 2.24 2.87 4.84
C HIS A 128 0.94 2.13 5.22
N PRO A 129 0.74 0.88 4.76
CA PRO A 129 -0.53 0.18 4.87
C PRO A 129 -0.89 -0.15 6.32
N ARG A 130 0.09 -0.56 7.13
CA ARG A 130 -0.13 -0.78 8.57
C ARG A 130 -0.56 0.47 9.32
N ALA A 131 0.08 1.62 9.06
CA ALA A 131 -0.31 2.88 9.68
C ALA A 131 -1.69 3.33 9.20
N SER A 132 -1.95 3.21 7.90
CA SER A 132 -3.28 3.47 7.31
C SER A 132 -4.36 2.60 7.95
N LEU A 133 -4.10 1.30 8.13
CA LEU A 133 -5.02 0.39 8.80
C LEU A 133 -5.28 0.82 10.24
N TYR A 134 -4.25 1.17 11.02
CA TYR A 134 -4.40 1.68 12.39
C TYR A 134 -5.29 2.93 12.46
N PHE A 135 -5.09 3.90 11.55
CA PHE A 135 -5.88 5.12 11.54
C PHE A 135 -7.30 4.93 11.01
N CYS A 136 -7.59 3.85 10.30
CA CYS A 136 -8.93 3.57 9.78
C CYS A 136 -9.77 2.69 10.72
N LEU A 137 -9.13 1.80 11.49
CA LEU A 137 -9.82 0.85 12.35
C LEU A 137 -10.58 1.54 13.48
N PRO A 138 -11.76 1.01 13.88
CA PRO A 138 -12.45 1.41 15.10
C PRO A 138 -11.54 1.32 16.33
N GLU A 139 -11.76 2.17 17.34
CA GLU A 139 -10.88 2.29 18.51
C GLU A 139 -10.68 0.94 19.23
N ASP A 140 -11.76 0.18 19.41
CA ASP A 140 -11.77 -1.15 20.04
C ASP A 140 -11.07 -2.23 19.19
N LYS A 141 -10.84 -1.96 17.90
CA LYS A 141 -10.21 -2.88 16.94
C LYS A 141 -8.81 -2.44 16.49
N LYS A 142 -8.32 -1.28 16.92
CA LYS A 142 -6.97 -0.80 16.58
C LYS A 142 -5.86 -1.80 16.92
N GLY A 143 -6.06 -2.63 17.95
CA GLY A 143 -5.15 -3.72 18.32
C GLY A 143 -4.77 -4.64 17.16
N LEU A 144 -5.67 -4.85 16.19
CA LEU A 144 -5.43 -5.73 15.03
C LEU A 144 -4.26 -5.28 14.18
N SER A 145 -4.04 -3.96 14.04
CA SER A 145 -2.90 -3.41 13.29
C SER A 145 -1.53 -3.80 13.88
N PHE A 146 -1.48 -4.19 15.15
CA PHE A 146 -0.27 -4.65 15.84
C PHE A 146 -0.04 -6.16 15.70
N THR A 147 -1.10 -6.95 15.47
CA THR A 147 -1.06 -8.42 15.56
C THR A 147 -1.19 -9.12 14.22
N TYR A 148 -1.82 -8.51 13.20
CA TYR A 148 -2.13 -9.22 11.94
C TYR A 148 -0.92 -9.77 11.19
N LYS A 149 0.28 -9.16 11.30
CA LYS A 149 1.51 -9.72 10.69
C LYS A 149 2.21 -10.78 11.54
N LYS A 150 1.70 -11.09 12.73
CA LYS A 150 2.30 -12.07 13.67
C LYS A 150 1.36 -13.26 13.86
N ASN A 151 0.13 -12.97 14.27
CA ASN A 151 -0.91 -13.94 14.58
C ASN A 151 -2.18 -13.54 13.83
N PHE A 152 -2.25 -13.87 12.53
CA PHE A 152 -3.42 -13.57 11.73
C PHE A 152 -4.46 -14.69 11.88
N SER A 153 -5.25 -14.63 12.96
CA SER A 153 -6.29 -15.63 13.22
C SER A 153 -7.39 -15.59 12.14
N GLU A 154 -8.10 -16.70 11.94
CA GLU A 154 -9.24 -16.74 11.01
C GLU A 154 -10.36 -15.78 11.44
N GLU A 155 -10.56 -15.57 12.74
CA GLU A 155 -11.53 -14.58 13.25
C GLU A 155 -11.14 -13.16 12.82
N ASP A 156 -9.87 -12.78 12.98
CA ASP A 156 -9.38 -11.47 12.56
C ASP A 156 -9.45 -11.29 11.04
N LYS A 157 -9.14 -12.35 10.27
CA LYS A 157 -9.28 -12.34 8.81
C LYS A 157 -10.72 -12.11 8.38
N ASN A 158 -11.65 -12.83 9.00
CA ASN A 158 -13.08 -12.71 8.70
C ASN A 158 -13.59 -11.31 9.05
N PHE A 159 -13.21 -10.79 10.22
CA PHE A 159 -13.52 -9.42 10.62
C PHE A 159 -12.96 -8.41 9.61
N LEU A 160 -11.67 -8.44 9.32
CA LEU A 160 -11.02 -7.47 8.43
C LEU A 160 -11.56 -7.56 7.00
N SER A 161 -11.79 -8.77 6.50
CA SER A 161 -12.40 -8.98 5.18
C SER A 161 -13.77 -8.31 5.08
N ASN A 162 -14.65 -8.54 6.06
CA ASN A 162 -15.99 -7.92 6.09
C ASN A 162 -15.93 -6.42 6.32
N TRP A 163 -15.04 -5.97 7.20
CA TRP A 163 -14.86 -4.56 7.53
C TRP A 163 -14.36 -3.76 6.33
N ILE A 164 -13.36 -4.24 5.58
CA ILE A 164 -12.84 -3.57 4.37
C ILE A 164 -13.92 -3.49 3.29
N LYS A 165 -14.64 -4.59 3.06
CA LYS A 165 -15.77 -4.62 2.10
C LYS A 165 -16.78 -3.51 2.42
N THR A 166 -17.19 -3.42 3.69
CA THR A 166 -18.21 -2.48 4.14
C THR A 166 -17.69 -1.04 4.18
N LYS A 167 -16.52 -0.81 4.79
CA LYS A 167 -15.94 0.52 5.01
C LYS A 167 -15.61 1.25 3.71
N PHE A 168 -15.16 0.51 2.69
CA PHE A 168 -14.65 1.07 1.45
C PHE A 168 -15.53 0.78 0.23
N ASN A 169 -16.72 0.21 0.45
CA ASN A 169 -17.59 -0.29 -0.61
C ASN A 169 -16.81 -1.16 -1.62
N LEU A 170 -16.02 -2.10 -1.08
CA LEU A 170 -15.16 -2.99 -1.85
C LEU A 170 -15.89 -4.31 -2.11
N ILE A 171 -16.09 -4.62 -3.37
CA ILE A 171 -16.66 -5.88 -3.84
C ILE A 171 -15.54 -6.88 -4.11
N ILE A 172 -15.71 -8.09 -3.58
CA ILE A 172 -14.84 -9.24 -3.83
C ILE A 172 -15.72 -10.38 -4.33
N ASN A 173 -15.71 -10.62 -5.65
CA ASN A 173 -16.61 -11.55 -6.35
C ASN A 173 -16.09 -13.00 -6.38
N PHE A 174 -15.11 -13.34 -5.55
CA PHE A 174 -14.45 -14.64 -5.51
C PHE A 174 -14.03 -15.00 -4.10
N SER A 175 -13.79 -16.29 -3.86
CA SER A 175 -13.22 -16.77 -2.60
C SER A 175 -11.74 -16.37 -2.55
N VAL A 176 -11.38 -15.50 -1.61
CA VAL A 176 -10.01 -15.04 -1.43
C VAL A 176 -9.50 -15.43 -0.06
N LYS A 177 -8.30 -16.03 -0.02
CA LYS A 177 -7.58 -16.25 1.23
C LYS A 177 -6.87 -14.96 1.61
N LEU A 178 -7.35 -14.28 2.66
CA LEU A 178 -6.73 -13.04 3.13
C LEU A 178 -5.43 -13.35 3.88
N THR A 179 -4.29 -12.95 3.31
CA THR A 179 -2.96 -12.99 3.95
C THR A 179 -2.54 -11.58 4.36
N GLU A 180 -1.49 -11.43 5.19
CA GLU A 180 -1.02 -10.09 5.56
C GLU A 180 -0.54 -9.27 4.36
N GLY A 181 0.12 -9.90 3.39
CA GLY A 181 0.60 -9.22 2.18
C GLY A 181 -0.54 -8.78 1.25
N ILE A 182 -1.60 -9.58 1.12
CA ILE A 182 -2.80 -9.18 0.37
C ILE A 182 -3.50 -8.02 1.08
N LEU A 183 -3.61 -8.05 2.40
CA LEU A 183 -4.19 -6.96 3.17
C LEU A 183 -3.41 -5.65 2.99
N ASP A 184 -2.07 -5.70 3.09
CA ASP A 184 -1.22 -4.53 2.90
C ASP A 184 -1.33 -3.97 1.48
N ALA A 185 -1.31 -4.85 0.47
CA ALA A 185 -1.51 -4.45 -0.92
C ALA A 185 -2.89 -3.82 -1.14
N ILE A 186 -3.97 -4.33 -0.52
CA ILE A 186 -5.31 -3.72 -0.60
C ILE A 186 -5.28 -2.31 0.00
N MET A 187 -4.69 -2.15 1.19
CA MET A 187 -4.57 -0.83 1.84
C MET A 187 -3.75 0.14 0.99
N CYS A 188 -2.71 -0.34 0.31
CA CYS A 188 -1.96 0.48 -0.65
C CYS A 188 -2.86 0.93 -1.81
N ALA A 189 -3.56 -0.01 -2.46
CA ALA A 189 -4.42 0.32 -3.60
C ALA A 189 -5.53 1.32 -3.22
N LEU A 190 -6.08 1.20 -2.01
CA LEU A 190 -7.05 2.15 -1.46
C LEU A 190 -6.46 3.56 -1.29
N ALA A 191 -5.20 3.68 -0.86
CA ALA A 191 -4.54 4.98 -0.76
C ALA A 191 -4.42 5.64 -2.15
N GLY A 192 -4.05 4.85 -3.17
CA GLY A 192 -4.04 5.30 -4.56
C GLY A 192 -5.42 5.74 -5.06
N TYR A 193 -6.47 5.01 -4.69
CA TYR A 193 -7.85 5.40 -5.00
C TYR A 193 -8.25 6.72 -4.36
N PHE A 194 -8.04 6.85 -3.05
CA PHE A 194 -8.40 8.06 -2.32
C PHE A 194 -7.63 9.29 -2.79
N TYR A 195 -6.37 9.11 -3.20
CA TYR A 195 -5.57 10.21 -3.75
C TYR A 195 -6.28 10.94 -4.91
N HIS A 196 -6.99 10.19 -5.77
CA HIS A 196 -7.71 10.77 -6.90
C HIS A 196 -9.17 11.10 -6.62
N LYS A 197 -9.82 10.39 -5.70
CA LYS A 197 -11.28 10.46 -5.54
C LYS A 197 -11.75 11.16 -4.29
N MET A 198 -10.99 11.04 -3.20
CA MET A 198 -11.34 11.59 -1.89
C MET A 198 -10.05 11.94 -1.12
N PRO A 199 -9.25 12.90 -1.61
CA PRO A 199 -7.95 13.22 -1.01
C PRO A 199 -8.09 13.70 0.45
N GLU A 200 -9.26 14.18 0.87
CA GLU A 200 -9.57 14.52 2.26
C GLU A 200 -9.55 13.32 3.22
N LYS A 201 -9.58 12.09 2.70
CA LYS A 201 -9.38 10.85 3.47
C LYS A 201 -7.90 10.50 3.68
N LEU A 202 -7.00 11.34 3.21
CA LEU A 202 -5.55 11.14 3.32
C LEU A 202 -4.92 12.21 4.19
N ILE A 203 -3.95 11.78 5.00
CA ILE A 203 -2.96 12.68 5.58
C ILE A 203 -1.79 12.73 4.61
N PHE A 204 -1.49 13.91 4.10
CA PHE A 204 -0.30 14.17 3.31
C PHE A 204 0.86 14.46 4.25
N LEU A 205 1.89 13.61 4.23
CA LEU A 205 3.06 13.80 5.05
C LEU A 205 4.00 14.84 4.41
N PRO A 206 4.64 15.70 5.21
CA PRO A 206 5.47 16.79 4.72
C PRO A 206 6.68 16.29 3.92
N THR A 207 7.03 17.03 2.87
CA THR A 207 8.20 16.79 2.02
C THR A 207 9.16 17.97 2.12
N ASN A 208 10.47 17.73 1.96
CA ASN A 208 11.47 18.79 1.87
C ASN A 208 11.85 19.08 0.41
N ASP A 209 12.27 20.30 0.13
CA ASP A 209 12.71 20.74 -1.21
C ASP A 209 13.91 19.96 -1.78
N ASN A 210 14.69 19.29 -0.92
CA ASN A 210 15.86 18.50 -1.33
C ASN A 210 15.56 17.01 -1.55
N SER A 211 14.28 16.64 -1.69
CA SER A 211 13.87 15.24 -1.88
C SER A 211 13.97 14.86 -3.36
N LYS A 212 14.52 13.68 -3.66
CA LYS A 212 14.53 13.09 -5.01
C LYS A 212 13.74 11.78 -5.00
N GLY A 213 12.92 11.54 -6.02
CA GLY A 213 12.15 10.30 -6.18
C GLY A 213 10.72 10.54 -6.63
N PHE A 214 9.81 9.64 -6.26
CA PHE A 214 8.41 9.67 -6.69
C PHE A 214 7.46 10.02 -5.56
N GLY A 215 6.45 10.80 -5.93
CA GLY A 215 5.16 10.85 -5.26
C GLY A 215 5.14 11.49 -3.87
N PRO A 216 3.98 11.97 -3.43
CA PRO A 216 3.75 12.26 -2.02
C PRO A 216 3.71 10.96 -1.20
N PHE A 217 4.12 11.06 0.06
CA PHE A 217 3.89 10.03 1.06
C PHE A 217 2.58 10.34 1.80
N VAL A 218 1.60 9.47 1.68
CA VAL A 218 0.27 9.63 2.28
C VAL A 218 -0.08 8.45 3.20
N VAL A 219 -0.98 8.68 4.16
CA VAL A 219 -1.63 7.60 4.92
C VAL A 219 -3.14 7.82 4.96
N ILE A 220 -3.91 6.73 4.95
CA ILE A 220 -5.38 6.81 5.00
C ILE A 220 -5.83 7.12 6.43
N ARG A 221 -6.79 8.02 6.61
CA ARG A 221 -7.42 8.33 7.91
C ARG A 221 -8.92 8.50 7.77
N PHE A 222 -9.66 7.91 8.71
CA PHE A 222 -11.11 8.05 8.87
C PHE A 222 -11.50 8.46 10.28
#